data_AF-A0A413JTG6-F1
#
_entry.id   AF-A0A413JTG6-F1
#
_cell.length_a   1.000
_cell.length_b   1.000
_cell.length_c   1.000
_cell.angle_alpha   90.00
_cell.angle_beta   90.00
_cell.angle_gamma   90.00
#
_symmetry.space_group_name_H-M   'P 1'
#
loop_
_entity.id
_entity.type
_entity.pdbx_description
1 polymer ?
#
loop_
_entity_poly.entity_id
_entity_poly.type
_entity_poly.pdbx_seq_one_letter_code
_entity_poly.pdbx_strand_id
1 'polypeptide(L)'
;MKIETSTASTPILAERIKTAGDLRRSISLNDSFRFSRELFGGNMEQMNHVLQQIGEMHSLDAALVFLSSKIKVEEENEAKADLVELLKKYFI
;
A
#
# COMPACT_ATOMS: atom_id res chain seq x y z
N MET A 1 -44.43 1.26 29.56
CA MET A 1 -44.65 1.94 28.26
C MET A 1 -43.31 2.59 27.88
N LYS A 2 -42.57 1.96 26.95
CA LYS A 2 -42.29 2.46 25.59
C LYS A 2 -41.56 3.82 25.60
N ILE A 3 -40.42 4.08 24.98
CA ILE A 3 -39.43 3.35 24.16
C ILE A 3 -38.25 4.34 24.09
N GLU A 4 -37.04 3.85 24.27
CA GLU A 4 -35.83 4.65 24.17
C GLU A 4 -35.46 4.88 22.69
N THR A 5 -35.24 6.15 22.39
CA THR A 5 -34.36 6.76 21.38
C THR A 5 -33.89 5.95 20.18
N SER A 6 -34.21 6.49 19.00
CA SER A 6 -33.51 6.25 17.73
C SER A 6 -31.99 6.46 17.85
N THR A 7 -31.21 5.50 17.36
CA THR A 7 -29.93 5.75 16.70
C THR A 7 -29.76 4.80 15.53
N ALA A 8 -29.88 5.36 14.33
CA ALA A 8 -29.35 4.79 13.11
C ALA A 8 -27.80 4.84 13.11
N SER A 9 -27.21 4.08 12.18
CA SER A 9 -25.79 4.13 11.74
C SER A 9 -24.84 3.33 12.64
N THR A 10 -24.02 2.38 12.19
CA THR A 10 -23.32 2.20 10.91
C THR A 10 -22.58 0.84 10.97
N PRO A 11 -22.45 0.05 9.89
CA PRO A 11 -21.62 -1.15 9.89
C PRO A 11 -20.16 -0.77 9.59
N ILE A 12 -19.45 -0.12 10.52
CA ILE A 12 -18.04 0.29 10.30
C ILE A 12 -17.15 -0.36 11.36
N LEU A 13 -17.08 -1.69 11.35
CA LEU A 13 -16.10 -2.43 12.15
C LEU A 13 -15.29 -3.43 11.31
N ALA A 14 -15.80 -3.83 10.13
CA ALA A 14 -15.06 -4.68 9.21
C ALA A 14 -14.00 -3.94 8.36
N GLU A 15 -14.04 -2.60 8.30
CA GLU A 15 -13.20 -1.81 7.37
C GLU A 15 -11.84 -1.33 7.93
N ARG A 16 -11.54 -1.52 9.22
CA ARG A 16 -10.37 -0.88 9.86
C ARG A 16 -9.18 -1.77 10.16
N ILE A 17 -9.11 -2.96 9.56
CA ILE A 17 -7.95 -3.86 9.70
C ILE A 17 -7.32 -4.15 8.34
N LYS A 18 -7.22 -3.16 7.44
CA LYS A 18 -6.13 -3.16 6.45
C LYS A 18 -4.86 -2.69 7.18
N THR A 19 -4.36 -3.50 8.10
CA THR A 19 -3.08 -3.22 8.78
C THR A 19 -1.96 -3.24 7.75
N ALA A 20 -1.03 -2.28 7.82
CA ALA A 20 0.11 -2.11 6.92
C ALA A 20 0.97 -3.36 6.63
N GLY A 21 0.77 -4.45 7.38
CA GLY A 21 1.34 -5.78 7.11
C GLY A 21 0.74 -6.52 5.90
N ASP A 22 -0.41 -6.09 5.36
CA ASP A 22 -1.07 -6.75 4.22
C ASP A 22 -0.44 -6.43 2.87
N LEU A 23 0.11 -5.22 2.70
CA LEU A 23 0.68 -4.82 1.42
C LEU A 23 1.89 -5.70 1.05
N ARG A 24 2.82 -5.89 1.99
CA ARG A 24 3.98 -6.77 1.77
C ARG A 24 3.56 -8.23 1.55
N ARG A 25 2.48 -8.68 2.17
CA ARG A 25 1.93 -10.03 1.99
C ARG A 25 1.24 -10.22 0.64
N SER A 26 0.76 -9.13 0.04
CA SER A 26 0.14 -9.14 -1.29
C SER A 26 1.17 -9.22 -2.43
N ILE A 27 2.46 -9.02 -2.13
CA ILE A 27 3.56 -9.07 -3.09
C ILE A 27 4.16 -10.48 -3.07
N SER A 28 4.28 -11.10 -4.25
CA SER A 28 4.94 -12.40 -4.37
C SER A 28 6.43 -12.30 -4.06
N LEU A 29 7.08 -13.38 -3.64
CA LEU A 29 8.54 -13.37 -3.44
C LEU A 29 9.29 -12.91 -4.69
N ASN A 30 8.85 -13.33 -5.88
CA ASN A 30 9.46 -12.96 -7.14
C ASN A 30 9.37 -11.45 -7.41
N ASP A 31 8.20 -10.87 -7.20
CA ASP A 31 7.99 -9.42 -7.35
C ASP A 31 8.77 -8.65 -6.30
N SER A 32 8.84 -9.16 -5.07
CA SER A 32 9.64 -8.57 -3.99
C SER A 32 11.12 -8.51 -4.37
N PHE A 33 11.68 -9.59 -4.93
CA PHE A 33 13.05 -9.58 -5.45
C PHE A 33 13.21 -8.59 -6.61
N ARG A 34 12.29 -8.61 -7.59
CA ARG A 34 12.34 -7.72 -8.76
C ARG A 34 12.25 -6.25 -8.36
N PHE A 35 11.26 -5.86 -7.56
CA PHE A 35 11.11 -4.49 -7.06
C PHE A 35 12.33 -4.04 -6.27
N SER A 36 12.87 -4.89 -5.38
CA SER A 36 14.07 -4.53 -4.63
C SER A 36 15.25 -4.24 -5.57
N ARG A 37 15.47 -5.08 -6.58
CA ARG A 37 16.58 -4.97 -7.52
C ARG A 37 16.45 -3.76 -8.45
N GLU A 38 15.29 -3.58 -9.04
CA GLU A 38 15.05 -2.55 -10.06
C GLU A 38 14.74 -1.18 -9.46
N LEU A 39 13.98 -1.13 -8.36
CA LEU A 39 13.48 0.13 -7.79
C LEU A 39 14.31 0.63 -6.60
N PHE A 40 14.96 -0.30 -5.88
CA PHE A 40 15.71 0.00 -4.65
C PHE A 40 17.18 -0.41 -4.76
N GLY A 41 17.70 -0.67 -5.95
CA GLY A 41 19.12 -1.01 -6.18
C GLY A 41 19.57 -2.30 -5.48
N GLY A 42 18.65 -3.23 -5.25
CA GLY A 42 18.87 -4.47 -4.49
C GLY A 42 18.66 -4.34 -2.99
N ASN A 43 18.30 -3.15 -2.48
CA ASN A 43 18.10 -2.94 -1.05
C ASN A 43 16.69 -3.36 -0.60
N MET A 44 16.56 -4.63 -0.20
CA MET A 44 15.30 -5.20 0.28
C MET A 44 14.83 -4.58 1.61
N GLU A 45 15.74 -4.17 2.50
CA GLU A 45 15.38 -3.49 3.75
C GLU A 45 14.71 -2.14 3.46
N GLN A 46 15.30 -1.34 2.58
CA GLN A 46 14.74 -0.05 2.16
C GLN A 46 13.37 -0.24 1.50
N MET A 47 13.23 -1.20 0.59
CA MET A 47 11.95 -1.53 -0.04
C MET A 47 10.90 -1.87 1.02
N ASN A 48 11.24 -2.76 1.95
CA ASN A 48 10.34 -3.15 3.03
C ASN A 48 9.88 -1.92 3.82
N HIS A 49 10.81 -1.07 4.28
CA HIS A 49 10.48 0.16 4.99
C HIS A 49 9.50 1.04 4.21
N VAL A 50 9.75 1.26 2.91
CA VAL A 50 8.86 2.05 2.05
C VAL A 50 7.47 1.42 1.94
N LEU A 51 7.37 0.11 1.73
CA LEU A 51 6.09 -0.60 1.65
C LEU A 51 5.29 -0.54 2.96
N GLN A 52 5.97 -0.62 4.11
CA GLN A 52 5.27 -0.46 5.40
C GLN A 52 4.75 0.95 5.59
N GLN A 53 5.55 1.97 5.28
CA GLN A 53 5.07 3.35 5.36
C GLN A 53 3.88 3.57 4.43
N ILE A 54 3.93 3.05 3.21
CA ILE A 54 2.79 3.10 2.26
C ILE A 54 1.57 2.39 2.83
N GLY A 55 1.73 1.21 3.43
CA GLY A 55 0.62 0.49 4.07
C GLY A 55 -0.01 1.23 5.26
N GLU A 56 0.70 2.19 5.86
CA GLU A 56 0.16 3.07 6.90
C GLU A 56 -0.50 4.34 6.33
N MET A 57 -0.39 4.60 5.03
CA MET A 57 -1.03 5.76 4.39
C MET A 57 -2.52 5.53 4.16
N HIS A 58 -3.27 6.62 4.09
CA HIS A 58 -4.73 6.59 3.90
C HIS A 58 -5.18 6.82 2.45
N SER A 59 -4.26 7.05 1.51
CA SER A 59 -4.60 7.39 0.14
C SER A 59 -3.54 6.95 -0.85
N LEU A 60 -4.00 6.46 -2.01
CA LEU A 60 -3.15 6.08 -3.12
C LEU A 60 -2.27 7.24 -3.60
N ASP A 61 -2.84 8.44 -3.74
CA ASP A 61 -2.11 9.63 -4.20
C ASP A 61 -0.89 9.93 -3.32
N ALA A 62 -1.09 9.98 -2.01
CA ALA A 62 -0.01 10.16 -1.03
C ALA A 62 1.05 9.05 -1.13
N ALA A 63 0.62 7.79 -1.32
CA ALA A 63 1.53 6.66 -1.50
C ALA A 63 2.36 6.77 -2.78
N LEU A 64 1.78 7.23 -3.89
CA LEU A 64 2.48 7.40 -5.17
C LEU A 64 3.49 8.55 -5.13
N VAL A 65 3.11 9.68 -4.52
CA VAL A 65 4.00 10.81 -4.30
C VAL A 65 5.17 10.39 -3.41
N PHE A 66 4.88 9.67 -2.31
CA PHE A 66 5.92 9.16 -1.42
C PHE A 66 6.85 8.16 -2.12
N LEU A 67 6.29 7.18 -2.86
CA LEU A 67 7.08 6.21 -3.61
C LEU A 67 8.01 6.91 -4.60
N SER A 68 7.50 7.85 -5.38
CA SER A 68 8.26 8.65 -6.35
C SER A 68 9.35 9.50 -5.70
N SER A 69 9.18 9.89 -4.42
CA SER A 69 10.23 10.56 -3.64
C SER A 69 11.32 9.60 -3.16
N LYS A 70 11.07 8.28 -3.11
CA LYS A 70 12.02 7.28 -2.60
C LYS A 70 12.79 6.57 -3.71
N ILE A 71 12.18 6.37 -4.87
CA ILE A 71 12.78 5.71 -6.02
C ILE A 71 13.15 6.77 -7.07
N LYS A 72 14.35 6.68 -7.65
CA LYS A 72 14.78 7.55 -8.75
C LYS A 72 14.68 6.85 -10.10
N VAL A 73 13.61 6.09 -10.28
CA VAL A 73 13.41 5.27 -11.46
C VAL A 73 12.46 5.98 -12.41
N GLU A 74 12.84 5.98 -13.70
CA GLU A 74 12.05 6.54 -14.79
C GLU A 74 10.64 5.93 -14.85
N GLU A 75 9.67 6.70 -15.36
CA GLU A 75 8.27 6.26 -15.52
C GLU A 75 8.12 5.03 -16.42
N GLU A 76 9.03 4.83 -17.38
CA GLU A 76 9.02 3.70 -18.32
C GLU A 76 9.48 2.37 -17.71
N ASN A 77 9.93 2.35 -16.44
CA ASN A 77 10.34 1.10 -15.82
C ASN A 77 9.13 0.21 -15.51
N GLU A 78 9.13 -1.00 -16.08
CA GLU A 78 8.06 -1.97 -15.91
C GLU A 78 7.83 -2.34 -14.44
N ALA A 79 8.89 -2.51 -13.63
CA ALA A 79 8.76 -2.84 -12.22
C ALA A 79 8.08 -1.71 -11.42
N LYS A 80 8.30 -0.45 -11.81
CA LYS A 80 7.60 0.71 -11.22
C LYS A 80 6.12 0.68 -11.60
N ALA A 81 5.80 0.43 -12.86
CA ALA A 81 4.42 0.33 -13.34
C ALA A 81 3.66 -0.79 -12.61
N ASP A 82 4.25 -1.98 -12.51
CA ASP A 82 3.70 -3.13 -11.78
C ASP A 82 3.45 -2.80 -10.29
N LEU A 83 4.42 -2.15 -9.62
CA LEU A 83 4.25 -1.75 -8.23
C LEU A 83 3.12 -0.72 -8.06
N VAL A 84 3.00 0.26 -8.98
CA VAL A 84 1.92 1.24 -8.99
C VAL A 84 0.55 0.57 -9.19
N GLU A 85 0.46 -0.42 -10.07
CA GLU A 85 -0.78 -1.20 -10.24
C GLU A 85 -1.15 -1.99 -8.99
N LEU A 86 -0.16 -2.55 -8.28
CA LEU A 86 -0.38 -3.23 -7.01
C LEU A 86 -0.87 -2.26 -5.93
N LEU A 87 -0.28 -1.07 -5.84
CA LEU A 87 -0.74 -0.02 -4.93
C LEU A 87 -2.18 0.41 -5.25
N LYS A 88 -2.50 0.60 -6.54
CA LYS A 88 -3.88 0.88 -6.98
C LYS A 88 -4.84 -0.17 -6.45
N LYS A 89 -4.53 -1.47 -6.63
CA LYS A 89 -5.36 -2.58 -6.13
C LYS A 89 -5.48 -2.61 -4.60
N TYR A 90 -4.45 -2.21 -3.87
CA TYR A 90 -4.45 -2.21 -2.40
C TYR A 90 -5.36 -1.12 -1.80
N PHE A 91 -5.34 0.08 -2.40
CA PHE A 91 -6.10 1.25 -1.95
C PHE A 91 -7.55 1.30 -2.48
N ILE A 92 -7.91 0.44 -3.43
CA ILE A 92 -9.29 0.25 -3.91
C ILE A 92 -10.12 -0.57 -2.90
#